data_AF-A0A3R7W7P5-F1
#
_entry.id   AF-A0A3R7W7P5-F1
#
_cell.length_a   1.000
_cell.length_b   1.000
_cell.length_c   1.000
_cell.angle_alpha   90.00
_cell.angle_beta   90.00
_cell.angle_gamma   90.00
#
_symmetry.space_group_name_H-M   'P 1'
#
loop_
_entity.id
_entity.type
_entity.pdbx_description
1 polymer ?
#
loop_
_entity_poly.entity_id
_entity_poly.type
_entity_poly.pdbx_seq_one_letter_code
_entity_poly.pdbx_strand_id
1 'polypeptide(L)'
;MKKFLCFFIFLFISNSFADGHVIKAKQSMLYFAGLYPNYLLYLQGDIPGNTKDSWVDKDYWAVLEIDKSSKNHGGEAVILKLKKTTSASPQPEWCVTQGGDKWDGKGPACLKTDKPKSMNQLRFKVKVQYKDTKDNLPKDLQNLNFVQYEVGYDEDGVSLSQLPGRLPPPNHVFGPVKLTIIK
;
A
#
# COMPACT_ATOMS: atom_id res chain seq x y z
N MET A 1 11.27 40.07 46.88
CA MET A 1 11.76 38.86 46.16
C MET A 1 10.63 38.33 45.29
N LYS A 2 10.67 38.53 43.96
CA LYS A 2 9.66 38.04 43.02
C LYS A 2 10.06 36.63 42.57
N LYS A 3 9.27 35.62 42.92
CA LYS A 3 9.44 34.25 42.41
C LYS A 3 8.81 34.17 41.02
N PHE A 4 9.65 34.06 39.99
CA PHE A 4 9.22 33.70 38.64
C PHE A 4 8.82 32.22 38.64
N LEU A 5 7.53 31.94 38.50
CA LEU A 5 7.00 30.60 38.31
C LEU A 5 7.13 30.28 36.81
N CYS A 6 8.19 29.56 36.41
CA CYS A 6 8.31 29.01 35.06
C CYS A 6 7.25 27.93 34.86
N PHE A 7 6.17 28.28 34.16
CA PHE A 7 5.17 27.33 33.67
C PHE A 7 5.77 26.62 32.45
N PHE A 8 6.30 25.42 32.64
CA PHE A 8 6.66 24.53 31.53
C PHE A 8 5.36 24.05 30.88
N ILE A 9 4.95 24.72 29.80
CA ILE A 9 3.91 24.21 28.91
C ILE A 9 4.52 23.01 28.17
N PHE A 10 4.28 21.81 28.71
CA PHE A 10 4.46 20.58 27.96
C PHE A 10 3.42 20.59 26.84
N LEU A 11 3.81 21.06 25.66
CA LEU A 11 3.11 20.78 24.42
C LEU A 11 3.03 19.26 24.29
N PHE A 12 1.86 18.70 24.58
CA PHE A 12 1.50 17.37 24.14
C PHE A 12 1.61 17.38 22.61
N ILE A 13 2.76 16.94 22.10
CA ILE A 13 2.88 16.50 20.72
C ILE A 13 1.97 15.27 20.66
N SER A 14 0.72 15.49 20.26
CA SER A 14 -0.19 14.43 19.89
C SER A 14 0.51 13.62 18.82
N ASN A 15 1.06 12.47 19.18
CA ASN A 15 1.52 11.47 18.23
C ASN A 15 0.34 11.18 17.32
N SER A 16 0.33 11.74 16.12
CA SER A 16 -0.67 11.39 15.11
C SER A 16 -0.37 9.95 14.71
N PHE A 17 -1.01 9.02 15.39
CA PHE A 17 -0.98 7.61 15.04
C PHE A 17 -1.45 7.45 13.58
N ALA A 18 -0.81 6.58 12.80
CA ALA A 18 -1.09 6.36 11.36
C ALA A 18 -2.51 5.85 11.03
N ASP A 19 -3.42 5.87 11.99
CA ASP A 19 -4.83 5.56 11.83
C ASP A 19 -5.50 6.71 11.05
N GLY A 20 -6.09 6.40 9.90
CA GLY A 20 -6.62 7.41 8.98
C GLY A 20 -5.57 8.10 8.12
N HIS A 21 -4.33 7.57 8.05
CA HIS A 21 -3.35 8.10 7.09
C HIS A 21 -3.77 7.74 5.66
N VAL A 22 -3.87 8.76 4.82
CA VAL A 22 -4.27 8.62 3.42
C VAL A 22 -3.09 8.99 2.52
N ILE A 23 -2.68 8.05 1.68
CA ILE A 23 -1.65 8.26 0.66
C ILE A 23 -2.35 8.33 -0.70
N LYS A 24 -2.26 9.48 -1.36
CA LYS A 24 -2.69 9.64 -2.75
C LYS A 24 -1.50 9.47 -3.66
N ALA A 25 -1.69 8.75 -4.76
CA ALA A 25 -0.66 8.56 -5.77
C ALA A 25 -1.28 8.64 -7.17
N LYS A 26 -0.52 9.17 -8.13
CA LYS A 26 -0.93 9.23 -9.54
C LYS A 26 -0.98 7.84 -10.17
N GLN A 27 -0.10 6.95 -9.72
CA GLN A 27 0.08 5.61 -10.27
C GLN A 27 0.33 4.59 -9.16
N SER A 28 -0.04 3.35 -9.45
CA SER A 28 0.13 2.20 -8.59
C SER A 28 0.37 0.93 -9.39
N MET A 29 0.99 -0.06 -8.76
CA MET A 29 1.12 -1.42 -9.28
C MET A 29 1.13 -2.42 -8.11
N LEU A 30 0.41 -3.54 -8.28
CA LEU A 30 0.44 -4.67 -7.34
C LEU A 30 1.20 -5.83 -7.99
N TYR A 31 2.48 -5.95 -7.64
CA TYR A 31 3.32 -7.02 -8.15
C TYR A 31 3.23 -8.27 -7.28
N PHE A 32 2.87 -9.39 -7.87
CA PHE A 32 2.81 -10.68 -7.19
C PHE A 32 4.21 -11.17 -6.79
N ALA A 33 4.45 -11.34 -5.49
CA ALA A 33 5.80 -11.53 -4.95
C ALA A 33 6.02 -12.90 -4.28
N GLY A 34 5.34 -13.93 -4.77
CA GLY A 34 5.33 -15.29 -4.19
C GLY A 34 3.93 -15.69 -3.75
N LEU A 35 3.77 -16.74 -2.94
CA LEU A 35 2.47 -17.32 -2.58
C LEU A 35 1.40 -16.28 -2.22
N TYR A 36 0.19 -16.43 -2.76
CA TYR A 36 -0.96 -15.66 -2.29
C TYR A 36 -1.10 -15.82 -0.77
N PRO A 37 -1.36 -14.72 -0.03
CA PRO A 37 -1.72 -13.39 -0.53
C PRO A 37 -0.58 -12.35 -0.64
N ASN A 38 0.68 -12.71 -0.91
CA ASN A 38 1.80 -11.78 -0.75
C ASN A 38 2.13 -10.95 -2.02
N TYR A 39 2.07 -9.62 -1.90
CA TYR A 39 2.35 -8.67 -2.98
C TYR A 39 3.31 -7.56 -2.56
N LEU A 40 3.89 -6.91 -3.56
CA LEU A 40 4.53 -5.62 -3.44
C LEU A 40 3.61 -4.57 -4.06
N LEU A 41 3.15 -3.62 -3.25
CA LEU A 41 2.40 -2.46 -3.69
C LEU A 41 3.39 -1.31 -3.95
N TYR A 42 3.39 -0.80 -5.17
CA TYR A 42 4.11 0.41 -5.56
C TYR A 42 3.13 1.55 -5.69
N LEU A 43 3.47 2.70 -5.12
CA LEU A 43 2.75 3.97 -5.28
C LEU A 43 3.70 5.00 -5.86
N GLN A 44 3.25 5.77 -6.85
CA GLN A 44 4.06 6.80 -7.49
C GLN A 44 3.30 8.10 -7.77
N GLY A 45 4.00 9.23 -7.57
CA GLY A 45 3.54 10.57 -7.96
C GLY A 45 2.89 11.34 -6.83
N ASP A 46 3.32 12.59 -6.65
CA ASP A 46 2.93 13.59 -5.66
C ASP A 46 2.83 13.12 -4.19
N ILE A 47 3.54 12.04 -3.82
CA ILE A 47 3.58 11.55 -2.43
C ILE A 47 4.52 12.44 -1.59
N PRO A 48 4.07 13.00 -0.45
CA PRO A 48 4.92 13.79 0.42
C PRO A 48 6.16 13.03 0.91
N GLY A 49 7.33 13.68 0.89
CA GLY A 49 8.59 13.04 1.26
C GLY A 49 8.68 12.55 2.71
N ASN A 50 7.85 13.12 3.60
CA ASN A 50 7.72 12.78 5.01
C ASN A 50 6.65 11.68 5.28
N THR A 51 6.01 11.12 4.25
CA THR A 51 5.03 10.02 4.43
C THR A 51 5.60 8.83 5.19
N LYS A 52 6.91 8.57 5.09
CA LYS A 52 7.59 7.51 5.88
C LYS A 52 7.72 7.88 7.36
N ASP A 53 7.85 9.16 7.70
CA ASP A 53 8.13 9.61 9.06
C ASP A 53 6.90 9.46 9.97
N SER A 54 5.72 9.47 9.37
CA SER A 54 4.44 9.18 10.04
C SER A 54 4.18 7.68 10.22
N TRP A 55 5.08 6.81 9.75
CA TRP A 55 4.86 5.37 9.80
C TRP A 55 5.19 4.79 11.18
N VAL A 56 4.28 3.99 11.71
CA VAL A 56 4.46 3.25 12.97
C VAL A 56 4.40 1.76 12.66
N ASP A 57 5.38 0.97 13.06
CA ASP A 57 5.39 -0.44 12.70
C ASP A 57 4.30 -1.28 13.41
N LYS A 58 3.23 -1.65 12.69
CA LYS A 58 2.09 -2.45 13.18
C LYS A 58 1.46 -3.29 12.06
N ASP A 59 0.63 -4.26 12.47
CA ASP A 59 -0.24 -5.00 11.54
C ASP A 59 -1.44 -4.12 11.15
N TYR A 60 -1.28 -3.31 10.10
CA TYR A 60 -2.36 -2.45 9.61
C TYR A 60 -3.23 -3.14 8.58
N TRP A 61 -4.52 -2.82 8.60
CA TRP A 61 -5.36 -2.96 7.42
C TRP A 61 -5.19 -1.73 6.53
N ALA A 62 -5.46 -1.89 5.25
CA ALA A 62 -5.54 -0.77 4.34
C ALA A 62 -6.54 -1.07 3.23
N VAL A 63 -7.11 -0.01 2.67
CA VAL A 63 -7.95 -0.08 1.48
C VAL A 63 -7.27 0.71 0.37
N LEU A 64 -6.99 0.05 -0.74
CA LEU A 64 -6.52 0.68 -1.96
C LEU A 64 -7.72 0.93 -2.87
N GLU A 65 -8.18 2.17 -2.94
CA GLU A 65 -9.23 2.62 -3.86
C GLU A 65 -8.59 3.06 -5.18
N ILE A 66 -9.13 2.56 -6.29
CA ILE A 66 -8.71 2.93 -7.65
C ILE A 66 -9.73 3.93 -8.17
N ASP A 67 -9.26 5.12 -8.54
CA ASP A 67 -10.13 6.19 -8.98
C ASP A 67 -10.94 5.77 -10.22
N LYS A 68 -12.20 6.21 -10.31
CA LYS A 68 -13.09 5.88 -11.44
C LYS A 68 -12.54 6.34 -12.79
N SER A 69 -11.69 7.38 -12.80
CA SER A 69 -11.00 7.86 -14.00
C SER A 69 -9.84 6.96 -14.44
N SER A 70 -9.44 5.97 -13.63
CA SER A 70 -8.37 5.06 -14.02
C SER A 70 -8.79 4.24 -15.24
N LYS A 71 -7.90 4.21 -16.24
CA LYS A 71 -8.10 3.43 -17.47
C LYS A 71 -8.29 1.93 -17.17
N ASN A 72 -7.62 1.42 -16.14
CA ASN A 72 -7.68 0.03 -15.71
C ASN A 72 -8.21 -0.02 -14.28
N HIS A 73 -9.12 -0.94 -13.98
CA HIS A 73 -9.66 -1.17 -12.63
C HIS A 73 -10.39 0.04 -12.00
N GLY A 74 -10.86 0.99 -12.82
CA GLY A 74 -11.48 2.21 -12.33
C GLY A 74 -12.72 1.94 -11.46
N GLY A 75 -12.71 2.48 -10.24
CA GLY A 75 -13.79 2.32 -9.26
C GLY A 75 -13.73 1.03 -8.43
N GLU A 76 -12.74 0.18 -8.64
CA GLU A 76 -12.49 -1.00 -7.81
C GLU A 76 -11.77 -0.61 -6.50
N ALA A 77 -11.90 -1.46 -5.49
CA ALA A 77 -11.17 -1.36 -4.24
C ALA A 77 -10.56 -2.70 -3.83
N VAL A 78 -9.41 -2.66 -3.15
CA VAL A 78 -8.69 -3.85 -2.70
C VAL A 78 -8.40 -3.74 -1.21
N ILE A 79 -8.73 -4.79 -0.47
CA ILE A 79 -8.43 -4.89 0.96
C ILE A 79 -7.03 -5.47 1.14
N LEU A 80 -6.20 -4.80 1.93
CA LEU A 80 -4.81 -5.12 2.15
C LEU A 80 -4.51 -5.24 3.65
N LYS A 81 -3.56 -6.09 4.00
CA LYS A 81 -2.82 -6.01 5.27
C LYS A 81 -1.39 -5.61 5.01
N LEU A 82 -0.89 -4.58 5.68
CA LEU A 82 0.49 -4.13 5.56
C LEU A 82 1.37 -5.04 6.43
N LYS A 83 2.48 -5.52 5.88
CA LYS A 83 3.42 -6.36 6.65
C LYS A 83 4.23 -5.51 7.61
N LYS A 84 4.54 -6.07 8.79
CA LYS A 84 5.48 -5.49 9.74
C LYS A 84 6.84 -5.23 9.10
N THR A 85 7.43 -4.13 9.53
CA THR A 85 8.82 -3.75 9.31
C THR A 85 9.72 -4.80 9.96
N THR A 86 10.83 -5.11 9.30
CA THR A 86 11.92 -5.89 9.87
C THR A 86 13.23 -5.23 9.50
N SER A 87 14.32 -5.52 10.20
CA SER A 87 15.65 -5.01 9.83
C SER A 87 16.04 -5.38 8.40
N ALA A 88 15.68 -6.58 7.95
CA ALA A 88 15.90 -7.06 6.58
C ALA A 88 14.90 -6.51 5.55
N SER A 89 13.80 -5.91 6.00
CA SER A 89 12.76 -5.36 5.13
C SER A 89 12.01 -4.24 5.85
N PRO A 90 12.55 -3.02 5.87
CA PRO A 90 11.83 -1.87 6.41
C PRO A 90 10.53 -1.63 5.62
N GLN A 91 9.55 -0.93 6.19
CA GLN A 91 8.30 -0.52 5.54
C GLN A 91 7.88 0.86 6.05
N PRO A 92 7.33 1.75 5.19
CA PRO A 92 7.47 1.73 3.74
C PRO A 92 8.91 1.99 3.31
N GLU A 93 9.20 1.65 2.06
CA GLU A 93 10.51 1.87 1.45
C GLU A 93 10.39 2.83 0.26
N TRP A 94 11.18 3.90 0.28
CA TRP A 94 11.41 4.69 -0.93
C TRP A 94 12.33 3.89 -1.84
N CYS A 95 11.87 3.58 -3.05
CA CYS A 95 12.56 2.68 -3.95
C CYS A 95 12.71 3.30 -5.33
N VAL A 96 13.71 2.86 -6.08
CA VAL A 96 13.73 3.04 -7.53
C VAL A 96 13.48 1.67 -8.12
N THR A 97 12.35 1.52 -8.81
CA THR A 97 12.04 0.33 -9.60
C THR A 97 12.12 0.60 -11.11
N GLN A 98 12.41 1.83 -11.53
CA GLN A 98 12.57 2.20 -12.94
C GLN A 98 13.78 3.11 -13.15
N GLY A 99 14.64 2.72 -14.10
CA GLY A 99 15.82 3.49 -14.50
C GLY A 99 16.53 2.95 -15.75
N GLY A 100 15.83 2.25 -16.65
CA GLY A 100 16.40 1.79 -17.92
C GLY A 100 15.43 0.93 -18.73
N ASP A 101 15.70 0.79 -20.04
CA ASP A 101 14.93 0.01 -21.01
C ASP A 101 14.90 -1.51 -20.74
N LYS A 102 15.44 -1.95 -19.58
CA LYS A 102 15.51 -3.35 -19.16
C LYS A 102 15.28 -3.47 -17.66
N TRP A 103 14.40 -4.39 -17.29
CA TRP A 103 14.23 -4.87 -15.92
C TRP A 103 15.41 -5.77 -15.55
N ASP A 104 16.53 -5.19 -15.12
CA ASP A 104 17.75 -5.95 -14.77
C ASP A 104 17.79 -6.48 -13.31
N GLY A 105 16.67 -6.40 -12.58
CA GLY A 105 16.55 -6.97 -11.24
C GLY A 105 16.00 -8.39 -11.28
N LYS A 106 16.66 -9.33 -10.59
CA LYS A 106 16.14 -10.69 -10.29
C LYS A 106 14.94 -10.64 -9.33
N GLY A 107 13.89 -9.90 -9.70
CA GLY A 107 12.79 -9.45 -8.86
C GLY A 107 12.89 -7.94 -8.58
N PRO A 108 11.78 -7.27 -8.18
CA PRO A 108 11.76 -5.83 -7.99
C PRO A 108 12.40 -5.45 -6.65
N ALA A 109 13.71 -5.63 -6.57
CA ALA A 109 14.57 -5.16 -5.50
C ALA A 109 14.59 -3.62 -5.54
N CYS A 110 14.51 -2.98 -4.38
CA CYS A 110 14.74 -1.55 -4.30
C CYS A 110 16.21 -1.31 -4.63
N LEU A 111 16.46 -0.66 -5.77
CA LEU A 111 17.82 -0.29 -6.12
C LEU A 111 18.35 0.64 -5.04
N LYS A 112 19.53 0.33 -4.51
CA LYS A 112 20.26 1.25 -3.65
C LYS A 112 20.65 2.44 -4.50
N THR A 113 20.04 3.57 -4.23
CA THR A 113 20.32 4.84 -4.88
C THR A 113 20.23 5.93 -3.82
N ASP A 114 20.97 7.01 -4.04
CA ASP A 114 20.97 8.16 -3.15
C ASP A 114 19.74 9.05 -3.37
N LYS A 115 18.92 8.76 -4.42
CA LYS A 115 17.79 9.60 -4.83
C LYS A 115 16.48 8.84 -5.16
N PRO A 116 16.05 7.81 -4.40
CA PRO A 116 14.78 7.13 -4.68
C PRO A 116 13.57 8.06 -4.58
N LYS A 117 13.68 9.09 -3.74
CA LYS A 117 12.68 10.16 -3.58
C LYS A 117 12.51 11.00 -4.85
N SER A 118 13.56 11.24 -5.65
CA SER A 118 13.42 12.04 -6.87
C SER A 118 12.63 11.33 -7.97
N MET A 119 12.48 10.00 -7.86
CA MET A 119 11.62 9.18 -8.72
C MET A 119 10.19 9.03 -8.14
N ASN A 120 10.00 9.45 -6.89
CA ASN A 120 8.73 9.51 -6.16
C ASN A 120 7.97 8.17 -6.09
N GLN A 121 8.68 7.07 -5.85
CA GLN A 121 8.13 5.71 -5.74
C GLN A 121 8.21 5.18 -4.30
N LEU A 122 7.05 4.95 -3.68
CA LEU A 122 6.89 4.38 -2.34
C LEU A 122 6.42 2.93 -2.43
N ARG A 123 7.09 2.01 -1.74
CA ARG A 123 6.78 0.57 -1.75
C ARG A 123 6.27 0.08 -0.41
N PHE A 124 5.25 -0.78 -0.45
CA PHE A 124 4.76 -1.59 0.66
C PHE A 124 4.84 -3.08 0.34
N LYS A 125 5.22 -3.90 1.31
CA LYS A 125 4.88 -5.33 1.32
C LYS A 125 3.50 -5.52 1.92
N VAL A 126 2.61 -6.16 1.17
CA VAL A 126 1.21 -6.29 1.57
C VAL A 126 0.71 -7.73 1.42
N LYS A 127 -0.34 -8.04 2.17
CA LYS A 127 -1.18 -9.22 1.97
C LYS A 127 -2.55 -8.81 1.45
N VAL A 128 -2.90 -9.18 0.22
CA VAL A 128 -4.28 -8.98 -0.27
C VAL A 128 -5.25 -9.83 0.58
N GLN A 129 -6.43 -9.30 0.89
CA GLN A 129 -7.45 -10.04 1.64
C GLN A 129 -8.62 -10.40 0.72
N TYR A 130 -9.40 -11.40 1.10
CA TYR A 130 -10.65 -11.73 0.43
C TYR A 130 -11.63 -10.55 0.52
N LYS A 131 -12.39 -10.31 -0.54
CA LYS A 131 -13.37 -9.21 -0.61
C LYS A 131 -14.41 -9.27 0.51
N ASP A 132 -14.76 -10.49 0.97
CA ASP A 132 -15.77 -10.72 2.01
C ASP A 132 -15.24 -10.35 3.42
N THR A 133 -13.94 -10.07 3.56
CA THR A 133 -13.38 -9.54 4.82
C THR A 133 -13.72 -8.07 5.08
N LYS A 134 -14.49 -7.43 4.19
CA LYS A 134 -14.94 -6.03 4.29
C LYS A 134 -15.61 -5.71 5.63
N ASP A 135 -16.27 -6.67 6.27
CA ASP A 135 -16.95 -6.46 7.56
C ASP A 135 -15.98 -6.14 8.71
N ASN A 136 -14.67 -6.39 8.51
CA ASN A 136 -13.62 -5.99 9.44
C ASN A 136 -13.18 -4.52 9.27
N LEU A 137 -13.67 -3.83 8.23
CA LEU A 137 -13.32 -2.44 7.95
C LEU A 137 -14.29 -1.47 8.66
N PRO A 138 -13.89 -0.20 8.88
CA PRO A 138 -14.80 0.87 9.25
C PRO A 138 -16.01 0.97 8.30
N LYS A 139 -17.19 1.28 8.84
CA LYS A 139 -18.47 1.25 8.10
C LYS A 139 -18.47 2.08 6.82
N ASP A 140 -17.77 3.21 6.81
CA ASP A 140 -17.62 4.11 5.67
C ASP A 140 -16.82 3.50 4.51
N LEU A 141 -16.01 2.47 4.77
CA LEU A 141 -15.23 1.75 3.77
C LEU A 141 -15.87 0.42 3.33
N GLN A 142 -16.90 -0.07 4.03
CA GLN A 142 -17.50 -1.38 3.73
C GLN A 142 -18.30 -1.43 2.41
N ASN A 143 -18.74 -0.27 1.90
CA ASN A 143 -19.63 -0.18 0.75
C ASN A 143 -18.90 0.12 -0.58
N LEU A 144 -17.62 -0.21 -0.66
CA LEU A 144 -16.80 -0.08 -1.87
C LEU A 144 -16.95 -1.31 -2.78
N ASN A 145 -16.60 -1.15 -4.06
CA ASN A 145 -16.60 -2.23 -5.03
C ASN A 145 -15.34 -3.11 -4.86
N PHE A 146 -15.39 -4.04 -3.90
CA PHE A 146 -14.24 -4.88 -3.58
C PHE A 146 -14.00 -5.99 -4.58
N VAL A 147 -12.76 -6.08 -5.07
CA VAL A 147 -12.28 -7.17 -5.91
C VAL A 147 -11.26 -8.02 -5.16
N GLN A 148 -11.09 -9.26 -5.59
CA GLN A 148 -10.05 -10.16 -5.07
C GLN A 148 -9.17 -10.66 -6.20
N TYR A 149 -7.85 -10.64 -5.97
CA TYR A 149 -6.88 -11.22 -6.88
C TYR A 149 -6.52 -12.63 -6.44
N GLU A 150 -6.57 -13.59 -7.36
CA GLU A 150 -6.25 -14.99 -7.07
C GLU A 150 -5.26 -15.58 -8.05
N VAL A 151 -4.47 -16.51 -7.53
CA VAL A 151 -3.44 -17.27 -8.24
C VAL A 151 -3.60 -18.74 -7.91
N GLY A 152 -3.21 -19.59 -8.84
CA GLY A 152 -3.30 -21.04 -8.69
C GLY A 152 -4.44 -21.62 -9.49
N TYR A 153 -4.62 -22.92 -9.34
CA TYR A 153 -5.57 -23.73 -10.06
C TYR A 153 -6.41 -24.53 -9.05
N ASP A 154 -7.66 -24.82 -9.40
CA ASP A 154 -8.44 -25.82 -8.67
C ASP A 154 -8.00 -27.25 -9.02
N GLU A 155 -8.69 -28.22 -8.43
CA GLU A 155 -8.43 -29.66 -8.61
C GLU A 155 -8.63 -30.15 -10.06
N ASP A 156 -9.40 -29.42 -10.86
CA ASP A 156 -9.64 -29.69 -12.28
C ASP A 156 -8.65 -28.94 -13.21
N GLY A 157 -7.71 -28.19 -12.63
CA GLY A 157 -6.72 -27.42 -13.38
C GLY A 157 -7.27 -26.11 -13.98
N VAL A 158 -8.43 -25.63 -13.53
CA VAL A 158 -8.98 -24.34 -13.93
C VAL A 158 -8.33 -23.23 -13.11
N SER A 159 -7.91 -22.14 -13.76
CA SER A 159 -7.28 -21.01 -13.06
C SER A 159 -8.29 -20.40 -12.09
N LEU A 160 -7.91 -20.26 -10.82
CA LEU A 160 -8.78 -19.66 -9.80
C LEU A 160 -9.20 -18.24 -10.18
N SER A 161 -8.36 -17.51 -10.93
CA SER A 161 -8.68 -16.18 -11.44
C SER A 161 -9.79 -16.14 -12.50
N GLN A 162 -10.20 -17.29 -13.05
CA GLN A 162 -11.29 -17.40 -14.02
C GLN A 162 -12.64 -17.70 -13.36
N LEU A 163 -12.64 -18.00 -12.05
CA LEU A 163 -13.87 -18.23 -11.30
C LEU A 163 -14.61 -16.90 -11.09
N PRO A 164 -15.96 -16.91 -11.01
CA PRO A 164 -16.75 -15.69 -10.89
C PRO A 164 -16.33 -14.79 -9.73
N GLY A 165 -16.13 -13.50 -10.02
CA GLY A 165 -15.77 -12.48 -9.03
C GLY A 165 -14.33 -12.53 -8.54
N ARG A 166 -13.44 -13.23 -9.27
CA ARG A 166 -12.01 -13.32 -9.02
C ARG A 166 -11.25 -12.72 -10.21
N LEU A 167 -10.11 -12.11 -9.94
CA LEU A 167 -9.29 -11.45 -10.96
C LEU A 167 -7.86 -12.00 -10.94
N PRO A 168 -7.15 -12.02 -12.08
CA PRO A 168 -5.72 -12.29 -12.08
C PRO A 168 -4.99 -11.14 -11.38
N PRO A 169 -3.82 -11.39 -10.75
CA PRO A 169 -2.95 -10.34 -10.23
C PRO A 169 -2.69 -9.23 -11.25
N PRO A 170 -2.93 -7.96 -10.92
CA PRO A 170 -2.72 -6.87 -11.85
C PRO A 170 -1.23 -6.56 -11.93
N ASN A 171 -0.53 -7.22 -12.85
CA ASN A 171 0.90 -6.99 -13.11
C ASN A 171 1.12 -5.85 -14.12
N HIS A 172 0.42 -4.73 -13.92
CA HIS A 172 0.48 -3.55 -14.78
C HIS A 172 0.21 -2.28 -13.96
N VAL A 173 0.53 -1.12 -14.53
CA VAL A 173 0.31 0.18 -13.87
C VAL A 173 -1.15 0.60 -14.01
N PHE A 174 -1.73 1.06 -12.91
CA PHE A 174 -3.08 1.63 -12.82
C PHE A 174 -3.05 2.87 -11.91
N GLY A 175 -4.17 3.57 -11.82
CA GLY A 175 -4.31 4.81 -11.05
C GLY A 175 -4.99 5.93 -11.83
N PRO A 176 -5.34 7.05 -11.19
CA PRO A 176 -4.95 7.46 -9.83
C PRO A 176 -5.48 6.54 -8.71
N VAL A 177 -4.79 6.52 -7.56
CA VAL A 177 -5.20 5.71 -6.41
C VAL A 177 -5.18 6.48 -5.10
N LYS A 178 -5.93 5.97 -4.13
CA LYS A 178 -5.93 6.41 -2.74
C LYS A 178 -5.77 5.18 -1.83
N LEU A 179 -4.67 5.14 -1.07
CA LEU A 179 -4.44 4.12 -0.03
C LEU A 179 -4.84 4.70 1.33
N THR A 180 -5.89 4.14 1.92
CA THR A 180 -6.37 4.50 3.27
C THR A 180 -5.87 3.47 4.27
N ILE A 181 -5.05 3.88 5.24
CA ILE A 181 -4.50 2.99 6.28
C ILE A 181 -5.41 3.00 7.51
N ILE A 182 -5.70 1.80 8.02
CA ILE A 182 -6.66 1.54 9.09
C ILE A 182 -5.96 0.70 10.16
N LYS A 183 -6.15 1.07 11.42
CA LYS A 183 -5.60 0.32 12.57
C LYS A 183 -6.14 -1.10 12.70
#